data_AF-A0A3D5RXK0-F1
#
_entry.id   AF-A0A3D5RXK0-F1
#
_cell.length_a   1.000
_cell.length_b   1.000
_cell.length_c   1.000
_cell.angle_alpha   90.00
_cell.angle_beta   90.00
_cell.angle_gamma   90.00
#
_symmetry.space_group_name_H-M   'P 1'
#
loop_
_entity.id
_entity.type
_entity.pdbx_description
1 polymer ?
#
loop_
_entity_poly.entity_id
_entity_poly.type
_entity_poly.pdbx_seq_one_letter_code
_entity_poly.pdbx_strand_id
1 'polypeptide(L)'
;VSHVKAEESGFYSKYIANGQNPMNSWLVFQVLGVVVGGFLSGALSGRLSLKTEHSPNITKKRRIVMAILGGALFGFGSQFGRGCTSGAALSGMATLSLAGFVTMIAIFGTAYLFAYFFRKNWI
;
A
#
# COMPACT_ATOMS: atom_id res chain seq x y z
N VAL A 1 -17.08 13.31 14.41
CA VAL A 1 -17.90 12.09 14.53
C VAL A 1 -17.71 11.59 15.96
N SER A 2 -18.78 11.60 16.76
CA SER A 2 -18.74 11.56 18.22
C SER A 2 -18.17 10.25 18.78
N HIS A 3 -17.30 10.36 19.77
CA HIS A 3 -16.58 9.27 20.47
C HIS A 3 -17.48 8.07 20.84
N VAL A 4 -18.76 8.34 21.15
CA VAL A 4 -19.77 7.33 21.51
C VAL A 4 -20.06 6.33 20.38
N LYS A 5 -20.08 6.78 19.12
CA LYS A 5 -20.36 5.90 17.95
C LYS A 5 -19.19 4.96 17.63
N ALA A 6 -17.98 5.37 18.03
CA ALA A 6 -16.75 4.63 17.75
C ALA A 6 -16.57 3.45 18.73
N GLU A 7 -17.04 3.57 19.96
CA GLU A 7 -17.03 2.48 20.96
C GLU A 7 -18.02 1.35 20.64
N GLU A 8 -19.21 1.66 20.12
CA GLU A 8 -20.23 0.64 19.80
C GLU A 8 -19.98 -0.12 18.49
N SER A 9 -19.08 0.37 17.63
CA SER A 9 -18.82 -0.26 16.34
C SER A 9 -17.79 -1.38 16.46
N GLY A 10 -18.13 -2.60 16.04
CA GLY A 10 -17.26 -3.79 16.16
C GLY A 10 -15.90 -3.69 15.44
N PHE A 11 -15.70 -2.68 14.59
CA PHE A 11 -14.43 -2.40 13.93
C PHE A 11 -13.55 -1.41 14.71
N TYR A 12 -14.12 -0.33 15.24
CA TYR A 12 -13.36 0.72 15.92
C TYR A 12 -13.17 0.46 17.41
N SER A 13 -14.02 -0.35 18.04
CA SER A 13 -13.88 -0.74 19.44
C SER A 13 -12.51 -1.37 19.74
N LYS A 14 -11.97 -2.19 18.82
CA LYS A 14 -10.64 -2.81 18.95
C LYS A 14 -9.47 -1.80 18.97
N TYR A 15 -9.68 -0.61 18.42
CA TYR A 15 -8.68 0.46 18.38
C TYR A 15 -8.87 1.51 19.49
N ILE A 16 -9.98 1.46 20.23
CA ILE A 16 -10.39 2.48 21.23
C ILE A 16 -10.53 1.90 22.65
N ALA A 17 -10.76 0.58 22.79
CA ALA A 17 -11.12 -0.11 24.04
C ALA A 17 -10.09 -0.02 25.20
N ASN A 18 -8.96 0.64 25.04
CA ASN A 18 -7.92 0.74 26.09
C ASN A 18 -7.49 2.18 26.43
N GLY A 19 -8.23 3.21 25.99
CA GLY A 19 -7.83 4.62 26.22
C GLY A 19 -6.48 5.00 25.58
N GLN A 20 -5.94 4.13 24.72
CA GLN A 20 -4.71 4.38 23.99
C GLN A 20 -5.04 5.20 22.75
N ASN A 21 -4.40 6.37 22.63
CA ASN A 21 -4.54 7.21 21.45
C ASN A 21 -4.11 6.37 20.21
N PRO A 22 -4.97 6.17 19.20
CA PRO A 22 -4.65 5.36 18.01
C PRO A 22 -3.43 5.87 17.23
N MET A 23 -2.98 7.11 17.52
CA MET A 23 -1.74 7.68 17.02
C MET A 23 -0.46 7.09 17.64
N ASN A 24 -0.53 6.42 18.79
CA ASN A 24 0.61 5.77 19.45
C ASN A 24 0.84 4.33 18.96
N SER A 25 0.21 3.91 17.87
CA SER A 25 0.55 2.64 17.24
C SER A 25 1.97 2.73 16.66
N TRP A 26 2.79 1.72 16.92
CA TRP A 26 4.11 1.54 16.30
C TRP A 26 4.07 1.74 14.76
N LEU A 27 2.96 1.36 14.14
CA LEU A 27 2.73 1.48 12.71
C LEU A 27 2.75 2.94 12.23
N VAL A 28 2.26 3.89 13.04
CA VAL A 28 2.27 5.32 12.71
C VAL A 28 3.71 5.83 12.62
N PHE A 29 4.55 5.46 13.58
CA PHE A 29 5.98 5.80 13.55
C PHE A 29 6.71 5.14 12.38
N GLN A 30 6.38 3.88 12.05
CA GLN A 30 6.94 3.20 10.89
C GLN A 30 6.57 3.91 9.58
N VAL A 31 5.30 4.28 9.38
CA VAL A 31 4.85 4.97 8.17
C VAL A 31 5.49 6.35 8.06
N LEU A 32 5.57 7.11 9.16
CA LEU A 32 6.29 8.38 9.18
C LEU A 32 7.77 8.21 8.84
N GLY A 33 8.43 7.20 9.40
CA GLY A 33 9.83 6.89 9.09
C GLY A 33 10.06 6.54 7.62
N VAL A 34 9.15 5.77 7.01
CA VAL A 34 9.22 5.44 5.57
C VAL A 34 9.04 6.69 4.70
N VAL A 35 8.11 7.59 5.06
CA VAL A 35 7.88 8.84 4.32
C VAL A 35 9.10 9.76 4.41
N VAL A 36 9.61 9.99 5.62
CA VAL A 36 10.79 10.85 5.84
C VAL A 36 12.03 10.23 5.21
N GLY A 37 12.25 8.93 5.39
CA GLY A 37 13.40 8.21 4.82
C GLY A 37 13.38 8.21 3.29
N GLY A 38 12.22 8.00 2.67
CA GLY A 38 12.05 8.09 1.22
C GLY A 38 12.34 9.48 0.67
N PHE A 39 11.85 10.52 1.37
CA PHE A 39 12.10 11.92 1.00
C PHE A 39 13.59 12.28 1.12
N LEU A 40 14.23 11.92 2.23
CA LEU A 40 15.65 12.19 2.47
C LEU A 40 16.54 11.46 1.46
N SER A 41 16.23 10.19 1.17
CA SER A 41 16.93 9.41 0.13
C SER A 41 16.80 10.05 -1.26
N GLY A 42 15.60 10.53 -1.60
CA GLY A 42 15.36 11.27 -2.84
C GLY A 42 16.11 12.61 -2.92
N ALA A 43 16.24 13.32 -1.79
CA ALA A 43 17.00 14.57 -1.69
C ALA A 43 18.50 14.35 -1.87
N LEU A 44 19.07 13.40 -1.12
CA LEU A 44 20.48 13.04 -1.20
C LEU A 44 20.86 12.52 -2.60
N SER A 45 19.95 11.81 -3.25
CA SER A 45 20.16 11.31 -4.62
C SER A 45 20.01 12.39 -5.71
N GLY A 46 19.64 13.63 -5.36
CA GLY A 46 19.37 14.70 -6.32
C GLY A 46 18.25 14.39 -7.31
N ARG A 47 17.37 13.42 -7.00
CA ARG A 47 16.29 12.92 -7.86
C ARG A 47 14.90 13.40 -7.43
N LEU A 48 14.83 14.37 -6.52
CA LEU A 48 13.60 15.07 -6.17
C LEU A 48 13.10 15.88 -7.37
N SER A 49 12.31 15.24 -8.22
CA SER A 49 11.62 15.89 -9.32
C SER A 49 10.16 15.46 -9.30
N LEU A 50 9.26 16.44 -9.22
CA LEU A 50 7.82 16.23 -9.40
C LEU A 50 7.55 15.97 -10.88
N LYS A 51 7.80 14.73 -11.31
CA LYS A 51 7.54 14.26 -12.66
C LYS A 51 6.40 13.26 -12.63
N THR A 52 5.43 13.47 -13.50
CA THR A 52 4.45 12.43 -13.83
C THR A 52 5.01 11.66 -15.01
N GLU A 53 5.71 10.56 -14.74
CA GLU A 53 6.21 9.65 -15.77
C GLU A 53 5.01 9.00 -16.49
N HIS A 54 4.78 9.38 -17.75
CA HIS A 54 3.73 8.84 -18.60
C HIS A 54 4.27 8.55 -20.01
N SER A 55 3.69 7.56 -20.70
CA SER A 55 4.00 7.31 -22.11
C SER A 55 3.65 8.53 -22.96
N PRO A 56 4.41 8.84 -24.03
CA PRO A 56 4.07 9.90 -24.99
C PRO A 56 2.65 9.77 -25.56
N ASN A 57 2.12 8.55 -25.62
CA ASN A 57 0.81 8.25 -26.19
C ASN A 57 -0.36 8.45 -25.21
N ILE A 58 -0.09 8.73 -23.93
CA ILE A 58 -1.11 8.81 -22.87
C ILE A 58 -1.10 10.20 -22.22
N THR A 59 -2.29 10.77 -22.00
CA THR A 59 -2.43 12.03 -21.27
C THR A 59 -2.16 11.85 -19.77
N LYS A 60 -1.56 12.87 -19.15
CA LYS A 60 -1.29 12.93 -17.68
C LYS A 60 -2.53 12.54 -16.85
N LYS A 61 -3.73 13.00 -17.25
CA LYS A 61 -5.00 12.69 -16.59
C LYS A 61 -5.30 11.19 -16.56
N ARG A 62 -5.12 10.49 -17.68
CA ARG A 62 -5.38 9.04 -17.77
C ARG A 62 -4.42 8.22 -16.90
N ARG A 63 -3.15 8.63 -16.79
CA ARG A 63 -2.17 7.98 -15.90
C ARG A 63 -2.55 8.15 -14.43
N ILE A 64 -2.94 9.35 -14.02
CA ILE A 64 -3.36 9.62 -12.63
C ILE A 64 -4.61 8.82 -12.27
N VAL A 65 -5.63 8.82 -13.14
CA VAL A 65 -6.86 8.03 -12.90
C VAL A 65 -6.54 6.54 -12.77
N MET A 66 -5.70 5.99 -13.65
CA MET A 66 -5.26 4.59 -13.57
C MET A 66 -4.47 4.29 -12.30
N ALA A 67 -3.59 5.20 -11.86
CA ALA A 67 -2.82 5.04 -10.63
C ALA A 67 -3.73 5.06 -9.38
N ILE A 68 -4.72 5.95 -9.35
CA ILE A 68 -5.70 6.02 -8.26
C ILE A 68 -6.56 4.76 -8.22
N LEU A 69 -7.08 4.32 -9.37
CA LEU A 69 -7.87 3.08 -9.46
C LEU A 69 -7.06 1.86 -9.04
N GLY A 70 -5.81 1.76 -9.51
CA GLY A 70 -4.90 0.68 -9.11
C GLY A 70 -4.61 0.68 -7.62
N GLY A 71 -4.35 1.86 -7.03
CA GLY A 71 -4.14 2.02 -5.59
C GLY A 71 -5.37 1.64 -4.76
N ALA A 72 -6.57 2.04 -5.21
CA ALA A 72 -7.82 1.69 -4.56
C ALA A 72 -8.09 0.19 -4.61
N LEU A 73 -7.90 -0.45 -5.77
CA LEU A 73 -8.03 -1.91 -5.93
C LEU A 73 -7.02 -2.66 -5.06
N PHE A 74 -5.77 -2.19 -5.00
CA PHE A 74 -4.75 -2.79 -4.14
C PHE A 74 -5.09 -2.64 -2.65
N GLY A 75 -5.56 -1.46 -2.23
CA GLY A 75 -6.00 -1.22 -0.86
C GLY A 75 -7.21 -2.06 -0.46
N PHE A 76 -8.17 -2.26 -1.37
CA PHE A 76 -9.28 -3.17 -1.15
C PHE A 76 -8.78 -4.62 -1.04
N GLY A 77 -7.93 -5.05 -1.96
CA GLY A 77 -7.34 -6.39 -1.96
C GLY A 77 -6.52 -6.70 -0.71
N SER A 78 -5.76 -5.74 -0.18
CA SER A 78 -4.96 -5.93 1.03
C SER A 78 -5.82 -6.13 2.28
N GLN A 79 -7.00 -5.51 2.34
CA GLN A 79 -7.97 -5.74 3.41
C GLN A 79 -8.57 -7.15 3.33
N PHE A 80 -8.91 -7.63 2.13
CA PHE A 80 -9.39 -9.01 1.93
C PHE A 80 -8.31 -10.06 2.26
N GLY A 81 -7.07 -9.80 1.84
CA GLY A 81 -5.92 -10.65 2.14
C GLY A 81 -5.40 -10.54 3.57
N ARG A 82 -5.98 -9.65 4.41
CA ARG A 82 -5.52 -9.32 5.76
C ARG A 82 -4.02 -9.01 5.84
N GLY A 83 -3.46 -8.43 4.79
CA GLY A 83 -2.03 -8.15 4.72
C GLY A 83 -1.62 -7.44 3.45
N CYS A 84 -0.49 -6.76 3.53
CA CYS A 84 0.17 -6.10 2.40
C CYS A 84 1.36 -6.93 1.92
N THR A 85 1.98 -6.55 0.81
CA THR A 85 3.15 -7.25 0.26
C THR A 85 4.29 -7.38 1.27
N SER A 86 4.54 -6.34 2.08
CA SER A 86 5.58 -6.35 3.11
C SER A 86 5.28 -7.32 4.26
N GLY A 87 4.01 -7.41 4.68
CA GLY A 87 3.62 -8.26 5.82
C GLY A 87 3.26 -9.70 5.42
N ALA A 88 2.33 -9.86 4.48
CA ALA A 88 1.84 -11.18 4.09
C ALA A 88 2.87 -11.96 3.27
N ALA A 89 3.55 -11.29 2.33
CA ALA A 89 4.49 -11.94 1.43
C ALA A 89 5.91 -11.97 2.03
N LEU A 90 6.52 -10.80 2.26
CA LEU A 90 7.92 -10.69 2.69
C LEU A 90 8.17 -11.25 4.10
N SER A 91 7.44 -10.79 5.12
CA SER A 91 7.59 -11.33 6.47
C SER A 91 7.10 -12.77 6.58
N GLY A 92 6.03 -13.14 5.86
CA GLY A 92 5.53 -14.51 5.80
C GLY A 92 6.57 -15.50 5.27
N MET A 93 7.25 -15.18 4.17
CA MET A 93 8.34 -16.01 3.65
C MET A 93 9.57 -16.02 4.57
N ALA A 94 9.89 -14.90 5.23
CA ALA A 94 11.00 -14.86 6.19
C ALA A 94 10.79 -15.84 7.37
N THR A 95 9.54 -16.10 7.75
CA THR A 95 9.17 -17.10 8.76
C THR A 95 9.01 -18.53 8.22
N LEU A 96 9.39 -18.80 6.95
CA LEU A 96 9.20 -20.09 6.26
C LEU A 96 7.73 -20.55 6.18
N SER A 97 6.77 -19.63 6.28
CA SER A 97 5.35 -19.98 6.20
C SER A 97 4.95 -20.30 4.75
N LEU A 98 4.27 -21.44 4.55
CA LEU A 98 3.70 -21.83 3.25
C LEU A 98 2.78 -20.72 2.70
N ALA A 99 2.01 -20.08 3.56
CA ALA A 99 1.13 -18.98 3.18
C ALA A 99 1.90 -17.77 2.61
N GLY A 100 3.11 -17.50 3.10
CA GLY A 100 3.98 -16.44 2.59
C GLY A 100 4.42 -16.71 1.14
N PHE A 101 4.81 -17.95 0.83
CA PHE A 101 5.18 -18.33 -0.53
C PHE A 101 4.00 -18.30 -1.48
N VAL A 102 2.83 -18.80 -1.06
CA VAL A 102 1.61 -18.79 -1.88
C VAL A 102 1.16 -17.37 -2.16
N THR A 103 1.16 -16.49 -1.16
CA THR A 103 0.79 -15.07 -1.34
C THR A 103 1.78 -14.34 -2.24
N MET A 104 3.08 -14.63 -2.13
CA MET A 104 4.09 -14.06 -3.03
C MET A 104 3.85 -14.44 -4.49
N ILE A 105 3.64 -15.73 -4.76
CA ILE A 105 3.38 -16.23 -6.12
C ILE A 105 2.06 -15.64 -6.65
N ALA A 106 1.03 -15.55 -5.81
CA ALA A 106 -0.25 -14.98 -6.22
C ALA A 106 -0.13 -13.48 -6.56
N ILE A 107 0.54 -12.69 -5.71
CA ILE A 107 0.72 -11.23 -5.93
C ILE A 107 1.54 -10.98 -7.19
N PHE A 108 2.73 -11.59 -7.30
CA PHE A 108 3.61 -11.36 -8.44
C PHE A 108 3.11 -12.01 -9.72
N GLY A 109 2.53 -13.21 -9.63
CA GLY A 109 1.96 -13.92 -10.78
C GLY A 109 0.79 -13.16 -11.40
N THR A 110 -0.15 -12.68 -10.57
CA THR A 110 -1.25 -11.84 -11.08
C THR A 110 -0.73 -10.50 -11.60
N ALA A 111 0.22 -9.85 -10.92
CA ALA A 111 0.81 -8.61 -11.39
C ALA A 111 1.44 -8.76 -12.78
N TYR A 112 2.18 -9.84 -13.04
CA TYR A 112 2.80 -10.07 -14.34
C TYR A 112 1.77 -10.38 -15.44
N LEU A 113 0.72 -11.13 -15.10
CA LEU A 113 -0.39 -11.43 -16.00
C LEU A 113 -1.14 -10.16 -16.41
N PHE A 114 -1.45 -9.28 -15.45
CA PHE A 114 -2.11 -7.99 -15.74
C PHE A 114 -1.15 -6.97 -16.37
N ALA A 115 0.15 -7.04 -16.09
CA ALA A 115 1.13 -6.14 -16.70
C ALA A 115 1.10 -6.23 -18.23
N TYR A 116 0.90 -7.42 -18.81
CA TYR A 116 0.74 -7.56 -20.26
C TYR A 116 -0.45 -6.77 -20.82
N PHE A 117 -1.56 -6.70 -20.07
CA PHE A 117 -2.74 -5.93 -20.50
C PHE A 117 -2.52 -4.42 -20.36
N PHE A 118 -1.91 -3.98 -19.25
CA PHE A 118 -1.68 -2.56 -18.97
C PHE A 118 -0.40 -1.99 -19.60
N ARG A 119 0.41 -2.80 -20.29
CA ARG A 119 1.67 -2.37 -20.93
C ARG A 119 1.50 -1.17 -21.87
N LYS A 120 0.38 -1.08 -22.60
CA LYS A 120 0.07 0.05 -23.50
C LYS A 120 -0.14 1.39 -22.77
N ASN A 121 -0.29 1.37 -21.45
CA ASN A 121 -0.37 2.59 -20.64
C ASN A 121 1.00 3.10 -20.18
N TRP A 122 2.08 2.36 -20.46
CA TRP A 122 3.43 2.67 -19.99
C TRP A 122 4.47 2.72 -21.12
N ILE A 123 4.27 1.93 -22.18
CA ILE A 123 4.97 2.03 -23.49
C ILE A 123 4.24 3.06 -24.34
#